data_AF-A0A2P4YQW1-F1
#
_entry.id   AF-A0A2P4YQW1-F1
#
_cell.length_a   1.000
_cell.length_b   1.000
_cell.length_c   1.000
_cell.angle_alpha   90.00
_cell.angle_beta   90.00
_cell.angle_gamma   90.00
#
_symmetry.space_group_name_H-M   'P 1'
#
loop_
_entity.id
_entity.type
_entity.pdbx_description
1 polymer ?
#
loop_
_entity_poly.entity_id
_entity_poly.type
_entity_poly.pdbx_seq_one_letter_code
_entity_poly.pdbx_strand_id
1 'polypeptide(L)'
;MHCAIWYWIGLATILGRVTSTATTTTNVATLTESDSTTTSIDSSNGNIDGSDVATEVLTVRHILHFSDVHLNISESFNESDSAKISVVYGEDAPTSLLISALTYAKKVSPDPDFFLYTGDHAVHGELSDEYLAEAVEENVEIMAKYYSVTDNDTMTLDITAIIGNADTSPDYTMNVTNPETEENPAIALISESWNDTMSKSNLGWFNRRGYLAYALDENLIVITLNTLPYSPNHLPDTSNMSDPFEQFAWLNASLSELRNTGKLAYIVGHIPTIFVSYR
;
A
#
# COMPACT_ATOMS: atom_id res chain seq x y z
N MET A 1 7.07 -10.47 28.60
CA MET A 1 5.95 -10.62 27.66
C MET A 1 6.48 -11.40 26.46
N HIS A 2 5.80 -12.45 26.01
CA HIS A 2 6.35 -13.37 25.02
C HIS A 2 6.21 -12.78 23.61
N CYS A 3 7.36 -12.53 23.00
CA CYS A 3 7.54 -12.09 21.63
C CYS A 3 7.18 -13.22 20.64
N ALA A 4 6.40 -12.90 19.61
CA ALA A 4 6.08 -13.81 18.51
C ALA A 4 6.58 -13.20 17.20
N ILE A 5 7.85 -13.46 16.89
CA ILE A 5 8.43 -13.20 15.56
C ILE A 5 7.89 -14.27 14.61
N TRP A 6 7.20 -13.85 13.54
CA TRP A 6 6.82 -14.75 12.46
C TRP A 6 7.37 -14.26 11.13
N TYR A 7 8.23 -15.10 10.56
CA TYR A 7 8.72 -15.03 9.19
C TYR A 7 7.57 -15.22 8.20
N TRP A 8 7.37 -14.25 7.30
CA TRP A 8 6.71 -14.50 6.03
C TRP A 8 7.76 -14.93 4.99
N ILE A 9 7.94 -16.24 4.82
CA ILE A 9 8.65 -16.79 3.65
C ILE A 9 7.60 -17.03 2.57
N GLY A 10 7.55 -16.15 1.58
CA GLY A 10 6.79 -16.37 0.35
C GLY A 10 7.37 -17.55 -0.43
N LEU A 11 6.70 -18.70 -0.35
CA LEU A 11 7.02 -19.89 -1.14
C LEU A 11 6.58 -19.65 -2.60
N ALA A 12 7.54 -19.49 -3.51
CA ALA A 12 7.27 -19.48 -4.94
C ALA A 12 6.67 -20.83 -5.37
N THR A 13 5.38 -20.84 -5.70
CA THR A 13 4.72 -22.03 -6.28
C THR A 13 4.51 -21.81 -7.77
N ILE A 14 4.99 -22.78 -8.54
CA ILE A 14 5.06 -22.84 -10.00
C ILE A 14 3.65 -22.71 -10.64
N LEU A 15 3.56 -21.88 -11.67
CA LEU A 15 2.35 -21.61 -12.46
C LEU A 15 1.70 -22.90 -13.03
N GLY A 16 0.48 -23.18 -12.58
CA GLY A 16 -0.49 -24.03 -13.27
C GLY A 16 -1.50 -23.17 -14.03
N ARG A 17 -1.40 -23.14 -15.36
CA ARG A 17 -2.23 -22.37 -16.28
C ARG A 17 -3.66 -22.94 -16.30
N VAL A 18 -4.65 -22.21 -15.79
CA VAL A 18 -6.07 -22.49 -15.98
C VAL A 18 -6.63 -21.50 -17.01
N THR A 19 -6.93 -21.98 -18.21
CA THR A 19 -7.64 -21.21 -19.24
C THR A 19 -9.14 -21.36 -19.02
N SER A 20 -9.82 -20.27 -18.65
CA SER A 20 -11.29 -20.18 -18.68
C SER A 20 -11.70 -19.43 -19.95
N THR A 21 -12.26 -20.16 -20.92
CA THR A 21 -12.98 -19.61 -22.07
C THR A 21 -14.45 -19.44 -21.69
N ALA A 22 -14.88 -18.21 -21.46
CA ALA A 22 -16.30 -17.86 -21.38
C ALA A 22 -16.74 -17.26 -22.72
N THR A 23 -17.39 -18.08 -23.55
CA THR A 23 -18.07 -17.64 -24.77
C THR A 23 -19.48 -17.21 -24.40
N THR A 24 -19.81 -15.93 -24.63
CA THR A 24 -21.18 -15.41 -24.48
C THR A 24 -21.97 -15.72 -25.74
N THR A 25 -22.87 -16.70 -25.67
CA THR A 25 -23.79 -17.06 -26.75
C THR A 25 -25.06 -16.21 -26.68
N THR A 26 -25.31 -15.39 -27.70
CA THR A 26 -26.61 -14.78 -27.98
C THR A 26 -27.44 -15.73 -28.85
N ASN A 27 -28.59 -16.16 -28.35
CA ASN A 27 -29.57 -16.98 -29.07
C ASN A 27 -30.55 -16.09 -29.83
N VAL A 28 -30.60 -16.16 -31.18
CA VAL A 28 -31.84 -16.00 -31.97
C VAL A 28 -31.73 -16.76 -33.30
N ALA A 29 -32.81 -17.49 -33.62
CA ALA A 29 -33.29 -18.00 -34.92
C ALA A 29 -32.82 -19.36 -35.48
N THR A 30 -33.82 -20.23 -35.58
CA THR A 30 -34.00 -21.49 -36.29
C THR A 30 -33.77 -21.43 -37.81
N LEU A 31 -33.20 -22.49 -38.41
CA LEU A 31 -33.87 -23.45 -39.33
C LEU A 31 -32.88 -24.37 -40.08
N THR A 32 -33.25 -25.66 -40.14
CA THR A 32 -33.00 -26.69 -41.18
C THR A 32 -31.68 -27.48 -41.27
N GLU A 33 -31.87 -28.74 -41.65
CA GLU A 33 -31.03 -29.95 -41.60
C GLU A 33 -29.99 -30.10 -42.72
N SER A 34 -29.16 -31.16 -42.54
CA SER A 34 -28.41 -31.95 -43.53
C SER A 34 -27.08 -31.33 -43.99
N ASP A 35 -26.01 -32.05 -44.27
CA ASP A 35 -25.71 -33.48 -44.37
C ASP A 35 -24.19 -33.65 -44.18
N SER A 36 -23.77 -34.77 -43.63
CA SER A 36 -22.37 -35.15 -43.49
C SER A 36 -21.87 -35.78 -44.80
N THR A 37 -20.96 -35.14 -45.52
CA THR A 37 -20.12 -35.84 -46.50
C THR A 37 -18.67 -35.37 -46.46
N THR A 38 -17.82 -36.37 -46.29
CA THR A 38 -16.36 -36.32 -46.33
C THR A 38 -15.91 -36.16 -47.78
N THR A 39 -15.08 -35.17 -48.09
CA THR A 39 -14.19 -35.23 -49.26
C THR A 39 -12.85 -34.55 -48.95
N SER A 40 -11.81 -35.33 -49.14
CA SER A 40 -10.39 -34.99 -49.10
C SER A 40 -9.92 -34.52 -50.48
N ILE A 41 -9.40 -33.29 -50.59
CA ILE A 41 -8.60 -32.78 -51.71
C ILE A 41 -7.62 -31.76 -51.09
N ASP A 42 -6.34 -32.13 -50.93
CA ASP A 42 -5.21 -31.88 -51.85
C ASP A 42 -4.68 -30.44 -51.84
N SER A 43 -3.36 -30.39 -51.93
CA SER A 43 -2.46 -29.33 -51.54
C SER A 43 -2.32 -28.32 -52.67
N SER A 44 -2.63 -27.05 -52.44
CA SER A 44 -2.14 -25.97 -53.30
C SER A 44 -2.06 -24.64 -52.58
N ASN A 45 -0.87 -24.02 -52.70
CA ASN A 45 -0.49 -22.68 -52.24
C ASN A 45 -1.62 -21.64 -52.28
N GLY A 46 -1.94 -21.12 -51.10
CA GLY A 46 -2.65 -19.86 -50.91
C GLY A 46 -1.85 -19.00 -49.95
N ASN A 47 -1.28 -17.91 -50.47
CA ASN A 47 -0.63 -16.85 -49.72
C ASN A 47 -1.68 -16.20 -48.82
N ILE A 48 -1.74 -16.58 -47.55
CA ILE A 48 -2.59 -15.93 -46.55
C ILE A 48 -1.72 -14.90 -45.84
N ASP A 49 -1.98 -13.66 -46.23
CA ASP A 49 -1.71 -12.42 -45.51
C ASP A 49 -1.61 -12.68 -44.00
N GLY A 50 -0.41 -12.47 -43.46
CA GLY A 50 -0.15 -12.64 -42.04
C GLY A 50 -1.00 -11.64 -41.29
N SER A 51 -2.16 -12.08 -40.82
CA SER A 51 -2.88 -11.38 -39.78
C SER A 51 -1.90 -11.24 -38.61
N ASP A 52 -1.42 -10.04 -38.38
CA ASP A 52 -0.77 -9.64 -37.14
C ASP A 52 -1.73 -9.99 -36.01
N VAL A 53 -1.59 -11.21 -35.48
CA VAL A 53 -2.09 -11.55 -34.17
C VAL A 53 -1.23 -10.70 -33.26
N ALA A 54 -1.72 -9.50 -32.96
CA ALA A 54 -1.18 -8.67 -31.90
C ALA A 54 -1.18 -9.54 -30.65
N THR A 55 -0.03 -10.14 -30.35
CA THR A 55 0.24 -10.68 -29.03
C THR A 55 0.13 -9.48 -28.11
N GLU A 56 -1.01 -9.33 -27.44
CA GLU A 56 -1.13 -8.39 -26.35
C GLU A 56 0.00 -8.71 -25.37
N VAL A 57 0.99 -7.82 -25.34
CA VAL A 57 2.06 -7.88 -24.36
C VAL A 57 1.38 -7.56 -23.04
N LEU A 58 1.17 -8.58 -22.22
CA LEU A 58 0.67 -8.38 -20.86
C LEU A 58 1.72 -7.56 -20.10
N THR A 59 1.42 -6.29 -19.87
CA THR A 59 2.22 -5.43 -18.99
C THR A 59 1.98 -5.90 -17.55
N VAL A 60 2.97 -6.59 -16.97
CA VAL A 60 2.96 -6.95 -15.56
C VAL A 60 3.53 -5.78 -14.76
N ARG A 61 2.73 -5.26 -13.83
CA ARG A 61 3.13 -4.21 -12.89
C ARG A 61 3.64 -4.84 -11.59
N HIS A 62 4.63 -4.24 -10.96
CA HIS A 62 5.25 -4.69 -9.72
C HIS A 62 5.04 -3.68 -8.59
N ILE A 63 4.63 -4.19 -7.43
CA ILE A 63 4.48 -3.42 -6.20
C ILE A 63 5.56 -3.90 -5.25
N LEU A 64 6.32 -2.97 -4.69
CA LEU A 64 7.20 -3.28 -3.56
C LEU A 64 6.54 -2.76 -2.28
N HIS A 65 6.25 -3.65 -1.34
CA HIS A 65 5.50 -3.35 -0.13
C HIS A 65 6.36 -3.62 1.11
N PHE A 66 6.57 -2.59 1.92
CA PHE A 66 7.18 -2.62 3.24
C PHE A 66 6.13 -2.26 4.32
N SER A 67 6.31 -2.76 5.54
CA SER A 67 5.42 -2.49 6.67
C SER A 67 6.13 -2.84 7.97
N ASP A 68 5.69 -2.26 9.09
CA ASP A 68 6.07 -2.68 10.45
C ASP A 68 7.59 -2.70 10.65
N VAL A 69 8.28 -1.65 10.19
CA VAL A 69 9.74 -1.55 10.41
C VAL A 69 10.03 -1.39 11.90
N HIS A 70 9.22 -0.61 12.61
CA HIS A 70 9.46 -0.24 14.00
C HIS A 70 10.91 0.23 14.22
N LEU A 71 11.26 1.35 13.60
CA LEU A 71 12.61 1.88 13.60
C LEU A 71 13.01 2.33 15.00
N ASN A 72 14.08 1.71 15.51
CA ASN A 72 14.72 2.03 16.77
C ASN A 72 15.95 2.90 16.52
N ILE A 73 15.87 4.15 16.97
CA ILE A 73 16.92 5.17 16.85
C ILE A 73 17.46 5.53 18.24
N SER A 74 18.61 6.19 18.30
CA SER A 74 19.15 6.65 19.59
C SER A 74 18.34 7.82 20.14
N GLU A 75 18.08 7.85 21.45
CA GLU A 75 17.48 9.01 22.15
C GLU A 75 18.30 10.31 22.00
N SER A 76 19.58 10.21 21.63
CA SER A 76 20.43 11.37 21.33
C SER A 76 20.17 11.99 19.95
N PHE A 77 19.34 11.34 19.12
CA PHE A 77 19.10 11.66 17.70
C PHE A 77 20.38 11.75 16.86
N ASN A 78 21.46 11.15 17.36
CA ASN A 78 22.74 11.15 16.68
C ASN A 78 22.88 9.90 15.82
N GLU A 79 23.06 10.06 14.51
CA GLU A 79 23.25 8.95 13.57
C GLU A 79 24.36 7.97 14.01
N SER A 80 25.46 8.46 14.59
CA SER A 80 26.56 7.60 15.04
C SER A 80 26.21 6.79 16.29
N ASP A 81 25.26 7.26 17.09
CA ASP A 81 24.71 6.50 18.22
C ASP A 81 23.66 5.50 17.74
N SER A 82 22.74 5.91 16.84
CA SER A 82 21.77 5.00 16.20
C SER A 82 22.47 3.83 15.48
N ALA A 83 23.60 4.10 14.81
CA ALA A 83 24.42 3.08 14.14
C ALA A 83 25.06 2.04 15.07
N LYS A 84 25.11 2.30 16.39
CA LYS A 84 25.61 1.33 17.38
C LYS A 84 24.54 0.35 17.83
N ILE A 85 23.26 0.64 17.58
CA ILE A 85 22.16 -0.26 17.92
C ILE A 85 22.30 -1.53 17.08
N SER A 86 22.48 -2.65 17.79
CA SER A 86 22.72 -3.95 17.15
C SER A 86 21.41 -4.64 16.82
N VAL A 87 21.41 -5.47 15.77
CA VAL A 87 20.28 -6.34 15.47
C VAL A 87 20.17 -7.41 16.56
N VAL A 88 19.06 -7.42 17.29
CA VAL A 88 18.79 -8.37 18.38
C VAL A 88 17.45 -9.04 18.13
N TYR A 89 17.40 -10.36 18.26
CA TYR A 89 16.16 -11.12 18.13
C TYR A 89 15.20 -10.75 19.26
N GLY A 90 13.99 -10.34 18.90
CA GLY A 90 12.92 -9.97 19.83
C GLY A 90 12.83 -8.47 20.13
N GLU A 91 13.76 -7.69 19.59
CA GLU A 91 13.78 -6.23 19.66
C GLU A 91 13.39 -5.65 18.29
N ASP A 92 12.95 -4.40 18.31
CA ASP A 92 12.60 -3.61 17.13
C ASP A 92 13.82 -3.25 16.26
N ALA A 93 13.59 -2.86 15.01
CA ALA A 93 14.62 -2.82 13.99
C ALA A 93 15.58 -1.62 14.16
N PRO A 94 16.90 -1.84 14.27
CA PRO A 94 17.85 -0.73 14.14
C PRO A 94 17.92 -0.24 12.69
N THR A 95 18.38 0.99 12.48
CA THR A 95 18.62 1.60 11.15
C THR A 95 19.38 0.69 10.19
N SER A 96 20.37 -0.07 10.69
CA SER A 96 21.16 -1.00 9.88
C SER A 96 20.33 -2.14 9.25
N LEU A 97 19.27 -2.60 9.91
CA LEU A 97 18.39 -3.65 9.39
C LEU A 97 17.51 -3.12 8.27
N LEU A 98 16.91 -1.93 8.45
CA LEU A 98 16.13 -1.25 7.42
C LEU A 98 16.97 -1.00 6.15
N ILE A 99 18.17 -0.44 6.33
CA ILE A 99 19.12 -0.19 5.23
C ILE A 99 19.47 -1.49 4.49
N SER A 100 19.74 -2.58 5.23
CA SER A 100 20.03 -3.88 4.64
C SER A 100 18.87 -4.41 3.82
N ALA A 101 17.63 -4.30 4.33
CA ALA A 101 16.42 -4.74 3.64
C ALA A 101 16.18 -3.94 2.35
N LEU A 102 16.26 -2.61 2.42
CA LEU A 102 16.10 -1.72 1.26
C LEU A 102 17.20 -1.92 0.21
N THR A 103 18.46 -2.11 0.64
CA THR A 103 19.59 -2.44 -0.25
C THR A 103 19.33 -3.72 -1.03
N TYR A 104 18.85 -4.77 -0.34
CA TYR A 104 18.51 -6.02 -1.01
C TYR A 104 17.30 -5.84 -1.94
N ALA A 105 16.26 -5.15 -1.50
CA ALA A 105 15.08 -4.86 -2.31
C ALA A 105 15.48 -4.14 -3.61
N LYS A 106 16.37 -3.14 -3.54
CA LYS A 106 16.79 -2.36 -4.71
C LYS A 106 17.54 -3.20 -5.73
N LYS A 107 18.20 -4.28 -5.27
CA LYS A 107 18.87 -5.25 -6.15
C LYS A 107 17.89 -6.15 -6.90
N VAL A 108 16.77 -6.55 -6.28
CA VAL A 108 15.83 -7.52 -6.85
C VAL A 108 14.63 -6.87 -7.54
N SER A 109 14.26 -5.66 -7.13
CA SER A 109 13.17 -4.85 -7.66
C SER A 109 13.62 -3.38 -7.73
N PRO A 110 14.54 -3.04 -8.66
CA PRO A 110 15.11 -1.69 -8.72
C PRO A 110 14.10 -0.60 -9.06
N ASP A 111 13.07 -0.95 -9.83
CA ASP A 111 12.10 -0.03 -10.43
C ASP A 111 10.68 -0.62 -10.31
N PRO A 112 10.11 -0.69 -9.09
CA PRO A 112 8.71 -1.06 -8.92
C PRO A 112 7.81 0.07 -9.45
N ASP A 113 6.62 -0.27 -9.96
CA ASP A 113 5.67 0.74 -10.43
C ASP A 113 5.18 1.65 -9.30
N PHE A 114 5.17 1.14 -8.07
CA PHE A 114 5.19 1.98 -6.87
C PHE A 114 5.76 1.25 -5.65
N PHE A 115 6.25 2.06 -4.72
CA PHE A 115 6.71 1.65 -3.40
C PHE A 115 5.63 1.98 -2.37
N LEU A 116 5.16 0.97 -1.65
CA LEU A 116 4.12 1.05 -0.62
C LEU A 116 4.73 0.83 0.75
N TYR A 117 4.36 1.70 1.70
CA TYR A 117 4.66 1.54 3.12
C TYR A 117 3.39 1.69 3.95
N THR A 118 3.04 0.70 4.78
CA THR A 118 1.72 0.65 5.45
C THR A 118 1.69 1.09 6.92
N GLY A 119 2.73 1.76 7.42
CA GLY A 119 2.76 2.31 8.77
C GLY A 119 3.60 1.49 9.74
N ASP A 120 3.51 1.84 11.02
CA ASP A 120 4.35 1.34 12.12
C ASP A 120 5.84 1.63 11.83
N HIS A 121 6.13 2.93 11.75
CA HIS A 121 7.44 3.49 11.50
C HIS A 121 8.34 3.46 12.72
N ALA A 122 7.80 3.78 13.91
CA ALA A 122 8.60 3.95 15.12
C ALA A 122 8.59 2.68 16.00
N VAL A 123 9.65 2.53 16.79
CA VAL A 123 9.80 1.53 17.85
C VAL A 123 8.58 1.48 18.78
N HIS A 124 8.27 0.32 19.35
CA HIS A 124 7.25 0.20 20.38
C HIS A 124 7.66 0.91 21.67
N GLY A 125 6.71 1.57 22.33
CA GLY A 125 6.89 2.05 23.69
C GLY A 125 6.21 3.39 23.98
N GLU A 126 6.51 3.93 25.16
CA GLU A 126 6.08 5.25 25.57
C GLU A 126 7.13 6.27 25.08
N LEU A 127 6.87 6.88 23.93
CA LEU A 127 7.77 7.81 23.26
C LEU A 127 7.38 9.26 23.56
N SER A 128 8.37 10.16 23.55
CA SER A 128 8.07 11.60 23.45
C SER A 128 7.62 11.94 22.03
N ASP A 129 6.85 13.02 21.88
CA ASP A 129 6.45 13.54 20.57
C ASP A 129 7.67 13.78 19.66
N GLU A 130 8.76 14.32 20.23
CA GLU A 130 10.03 14.56 19.52
C GLU A 130 10.65 13.25 19.01
N TYR A 131 10.73 12.22 19.86
CA TYR A 131 11.29 10.94 19.42
C TYR A 131 10.42 10.29 18.35
N LEU A 132 9.10 10.32 18.51
CA LEU A 132 8.17 9.75 17.52
C LEU A 132 8.32 10.45 16.16
N ALA A 133 8.35 11.78 16.14
CA ALA A 133 8.52 12.55 14.91
C ALA A 133 9.87 12.24 14.23
N GLU A 134 10.97 12.25 14.99
CA GLU A 134 12.32 11.96 14.48
C GLU A 134 12.44 10.52 13.94
N ALA A 135 11.85 9.54 14.62
CA ALA A 135 11.86 8.14 14.16
C ALA A 135 11.06 7.94 12.87
N VAL A 136 9.90 8.61 12.73
CA VAL A 136 9.11 8.57 11.50
C VAL A 136 9.87 9.28 10.37
N GLU A 137 10.45 10.44 10.64
CA GLU A 137 11.24 11.21 9.67
C GLU A 137 12.45 10.41 9.18
N GLU A 138 13.26 9.84 10.08
CA GLU A 138 14.43 9.03 9.70
C GLU A 138 14.00 7.83 8.83
N ASN A 139 12.90 7.16 9.17
CA ASN A 139 12.40 6.04 8.37
C ASN A 139 11.95 6.50 6.96
N VAL A 140 11.16 7.58 6.86
CA VAL A 140 10.69 8.13 5.59
C VAL A 140 11.88 8.60 4.74
N GLU A 141 12.85 9.31 5.31
CA GLU A 141 14.05 9.75 4.60
C GLU A 141 14.90 8.58 4.09
N ILE A 142 15.07 7.54 4.90
CA ILE A 142 15.81 6.35 4.49
C ILE A 142 15.10 5.70 3.31
N MET A 143 13.78 5.49 3.37
CA MET A 143 13.01 4.94 2.24
C MET A 143 13.12 5.83 0.99
N ALA A 144 13.08 7.15 1.17
CA ALA A 144 13.24 8.12 0.09
C ALA A 144 14.56 7.96 -0.65
N LYS A 145 15.66 7.72 0.07
CA LYS A 145 16.99 7.49 -0.53
C LYS A 145 17.03 6.28 -1.49
N TYR A 146 16.09 5.34 -1.40
CA TYR A 146 16.04 4.14 -2.26
C TYR A 146 14.97 4.19 -3.36
N TYR A 147 13.78 4.73 -3.07
CA TYR A 147 12.61 4.57 -3.93
C TYR A 147 11.86 5.86 -4.23
N SER A 148 12.42 7.01 -3.91
CA SER A 148 11.82 8.25 -4.39
C SER A 148 11.81 8.31 -5.92
N VAL A 149 10.66 8.75 -6.44
CA VAL A 149 10.53 9.16 -7.84
C VAL A 149 10.66 10.67 -7.87
N THR A 150 11.58 11.20 -8.68
CA THR A 150 11.66 12.64 -8.95
C THR A 150 10.84 12.94 -10.21
N ASP A 151 9.73 13.66 -10.05
CA ASP A 151 8.99 14.27 -11.16
C ASP A 151 9.04 15.79 -11.02
N ASN A 152 9.57 16.48 -12.04
CA ASN A 152 9.75 17.94 -12.04
C ASN A 152 10.37 18.49 -10.73
N ASP A 153 11.49 17.91 -10.30
CA ASP A 153 12.20 18.23 -9.05
C ASP A 153 11.39 18.00 -7.74
N THR A 154 10.23 17.36 -7.82
CA THR A 154 9.44 16.96 -6.64
C THR A 154 9.64 15.47 -6.39
N MET A 155 10.13 15.15 -5.20
CA MET A 155 10.20 13.77 -4.69
C MET A 155 8.76 13.31 -4.43
N THR A 156 8.29 12.16 -4.92
CA THR A 156 6.94 11.67 -4.57
C THR A 156 7.05 10.35 -3.80
N LEU A 157 6.63 10.40 -2.53
CA LEU A 157 6.44 9.22 -1.65
C LEU A 157 5.06 9.22 -1.01
N ASP A 158 4.12 9.93 -1.60
CA ASP A 158 2.72 10.02 -1.20
C ASP A 158 2.11 8.69 -0.71
N ILE A 159 2.39 7.59 -1.40
CA ILE A 159 1.83 6.25 -1.10
C ILE A 159 2.47 5.60 0.15
N THR A 160 3.43 6.26 0.80
CA THR A 160 4.04 5.83 2.08
C THR A 160 3.39 6.45 3.31
N ALA A 161 2.50 7.44 3.13
CA ALA A 161 1.78 8.09 4.22
C ALA A 161 0.56 7.26 4.64
N ILE A 162 0.81 6.20 5.41
CA ILE A 162 -0.20 5.33 6.02
C ILE A 162 0.13 5.21 7.50
N ILE A 163 -0.86 5.45 8.34
CA ILE A 163 -0.68 5.49 9.80
C ILE A 163 -0.94 4.10 10.37
N GLY A 164 0.06 3.58 11.07
CA GLY A 164 -0.06 2.39 11.90
C GLY A 164 -0.44 2.71 13.35
N ASN A 165 -0.59 1.67 14.16
CA ASN A 165 -0.95 1.85 15.58
C ASN A 165 0.22 2.28 16.46
N ALA A 166 1.46 2.01 16.07
CA ALA A 166 2.69 2.45 16.76
C ALA A 166 3.20 3.80 16.25
N ASP A 167 2.53 4.41 15.25
CA ASP A 167 2.78 5.79 14.80
C ASP A 167 2.09 6.83 15.68
N THR A 168 1.73 6.43 16.89
CA THR A 168 1.16 7.26 17.95
C THR A 168 1.79 6.86 19.27
N SER A 169 1.96 7.81 20.18
CA SER A 169 2.46 7.53 21.53
C SER A 169 1.45 8.01 22.57
N PRO A 170 0.88 7.13 23.42
CA PRO A 170 1.06 5.67 23.43
C PRO A 170 0.50 4.96 22.19
N ASP A 171 0.90 3.71 21.96
CA ASP A 171 0.33 2.88 20.88
C ASP A 171 -1.21 2.90 20.91
N TYR A 172 -1.81 2.81 19.72
CA TYR A 172 -3.25 2.85 19.48
C TYR A 172 -3.96 4.14 19.93
N THR A 173 -3.23 5.21 20.24
CA THR A 173 -3.82 6.42 20.86
C THR A 173 -3.92 7.58 19.88
N MET A 174 -5.13 7.87 19.40
CA MET A 174 -5.39 9.01 18.53
C MET A 174 -6.78 9.59 18.81
N ASN A 175 -6.88 10.87 19.17
CA ASN A 175 -8.19 11.51 19.22
C ASN A 175 -8.79 11.62 17.82
N VAL A 176 -10.08 11.32 17.67
CA VAL A 176 -10.79 11.59 16.40
C VAL A 176 -11.29 13.04 16.43
N THR A 177 -10.68 13.90 15.62
CA THR A 177 -11.03 15.32 15.45
C THR A 177 -12.08 15.51 14.35
N ASN A 178 -12.65 16.72 14.25
CA ASN A 178 -13.55 17.05 13.14
C ASN A 178 -12.74 17.44 11.88
N PRO A 179 -12.73 16.60 10.82
CA PRO A 179 -11.87 16.79 9.66
C PRO A 179 -12.20 18.04 8.84
N GLU A 180 -13.41 18.60 8.98
CA GLU A 180 -13.82 19.82 8.28
C GLU A 180 -13.29 21.09 8.96
N THR A 181 -13.09 21.06 10.28
CA THR A 181 -12.77 22.26 11.06
C THR A 181 -11.34 22.35 11.53
N GLU A 182 -10.64 21.24 11.72
CA GLU A 182 -9.31 21.23 12.32
C GLU A 182 -8.41 20.10 11.81
N GLU A 183 -7.10 20.31 11.92
CA GLU A 183 -6.10 19.25 11.75
C GLU A 183 -6.05 18.38 13.01
N ASN A 184 -5.71 17.11 12.82
CA ASN A 184 -5.50 16.18 13.91
C ASN A 184 -4.07 16.32 14.45
N PRO A 185 -3.87 16.65 15.75
CA PRO A 185 -2.52 16.87 16.28
C PRO A 185 -1.60 15.66 16.18
N ALA A 186 -2.10 14.43 16.37
CA ALA A 186 -1.28 13.22 16.29
C ALA A 186 -0.84 12.94 14.85
N ILE A 187 -1.73 13.16 13.88
CA ILE A 187 -1.39 13.03 12.45
C ILE A 187 -0.41 14.14 12.04
N ALA A 188 -0.71 15.39 12.44
CA ALA A 188 0.11 16.54 12.10
C ALA A 188 1.55 16.39 12.60
N LEU A 189 1.74 15.85 13.82
CA LEU A 189 3.04 15.60 14.43
C LEU A 189 3.98 14.80 13.51
N ILE A 190 3.48 13.70 12.92
CA ILE A 190 4.29 12.84 12.06
C ILE A 190 4.22 13.25 10.59
N SER A 191 3.20 14.02 10.19
CA SER A 191 2.98 14.40 8.80
C SER A 191 4.12 15.25 8.21
N GLU A 192 4.87 15.94 9.07
CA GLU A 192 5.98 16.80 8.67
C GLU A 192 7.05 16.02 7.89
N SER A 193 7.22 14.73 8.18
CA SER A 193 8.13 13.82 7.46
C SER A 193 7.85 13.72 5.96
N TRP A 194 6.62 14.03 5.51
CA TRP A 194 6.25 14.01 4.10
C TRP A 194 6.18 15.40 3.46
N ASN A 195 6.50 16.49 4.16
CA ASN A 195 6.32 17.86 3.67
C ASN A 195 7.06 18.15 2.34
N ASP A 196 8.23 17.54 2.14
CA ASP A 196 9.02 17.69 0.91
C ASP A 196 8.66 16.67 -0.17
N THR A 197 7.88 15.65 0.19
CA THR A 197 7.57 14.51 -0.70
C THR A 197 6.10 14.41 -1.10
N MET A 198 5.25 15.28 -0.55
CA MET A 198 3.81 15.31 -0.76
C MET A 198 3.30 16.71 -1.11
N SER A 199 2.33 16.78 -2.01
CA SER A 199 1.72 18.07 -2.35
C SER A 199 1.04 18.70 -1.13
N LYS A 200 1.09 20.03 -1.01
CA LYS A 200 0.45 20.75 0.12
C LYS A 200 -1.04 20.46 0.27
N SER A 201 -1.74 20.20 -0.84
CA SER A 201 -3.16 19.83 -0.81
C SER A 201 -3.37 18.44 -0.22
N ASN A 202 -2.54 17.47 -0.62
CA ASN A 202 -2.59 16.11 -0.07
C ASN A 202 -2.18 16.13 1.40
N LEU A 203 -1.13 16.86 1.76
CA LEU A 203 -0.69 16.98 3.15
C LEU A 203 -1.77 17.62 4.03
N GLY A 204 -2.38 18.73 3.60
CA GLY A 204 -3.48 19.35 4.33
C GLY A 204 -4.72 18.45 4.44
N TRP A 205 -4.99 17.61 3.44
CA TRP A 205 -6.04 16.60 3.52
C TRP A 205 -5.68 15.50 4.53
N PHE A 206 -4.45 14.99 4.47
CA PHE A 206 -3.92 13.95 5.34
C PHE A 206 -3.95 14.38 6.80
N ASN A 207 -3.46 15.58 7.12
CA ASN A 207 -3.39 16.09 8.49
C ASN A 207 -4.75 16.11 9.21
N ARG A 208 -5.84 16.17 8.46
CA ARG A 208 -7.21 16.20 9.00
C ARG A 208 -7.82 14.80 9.17
N ARG A 209 -7.32 13.79 8.47
CA ARG A 209 -8.04 12.54 8.17
C ARG A 209 -7.20 11.26 8.30
N GLY A 210 -5.94 11.31 7.89
CA GLY A 210 -5.01 10.17 7.89
C GLY A 210 -5.20 9.21 6.72
N TYR A 211 -5.97 9.59 5.70
CA TYR A 211 -6.28 8.76 4.54
C TYR A 211 -6.30 9.59 3.25
N LEU A 212 -5.89 8.99 2.14
CA LEU A 212 -5.66 9.67 0.86
C LEU A 212 -6.06 8.78 -0.33
N ALA A 213 -6.15 9.38 -1.51
CA ALA A 213 -6.30 8.67 -2.77
C ALA A 213 -5.31 9.19 -3.80
N TYR A 214 -4.65 8.27 -4.50
CA TYR A 214 -3.57 8.57 -5.44
C TYR A 214 -3.80 7.86 -6.76
N ALA A 215 -3.71 8.58 -7.87
CA ALA A 215 -3.71 7.97 -9.18
C ALA A 215 -2.34 7.35 -9.45
N LEU A 216 -2.28 6.02 -9.54
CA LEU A 216 -1.07 5.34 -10.00
C LEU A 216 -0.97 5.45 -11.52
N ASP A 217 -2.10 5.33 -12.21
CA ASP A 217 -2.24 5.61 -13.62
C ASP A 217 -3.68 6.08 -13.95
N GLU A 218 -4.02 6.16 -15.24
CA GLU A 218 -5.34 6.61 -15.69
C GLU A 218 -6.49 5.72 -15.17
N ASN A 219 -6.22 4.45 -14.90
CA ASN A 219 -7.19 3.40 -14.61
C ASN A 219 -7.11 2.86 -13.17
N LEU A 220 -5.99 3.02 -12.46
CA LEU A 220 -5.80 2.51 -11.11
C LEU A 220 -5.56 3.62 -10.09
N ILE A 221 -6.44 3.66 -9.08
CA ILE A 221 -6.33 4.55 -7.93
C ILE A 221 -5.96 3.75 -6.69
N VAL A 222 -4.90 4.14 -5.99
CA VAL A 222 -4.57 3.63 -4.66
C VAL A 222 -5.35 4.44 -3.63
N ILE A 223 -6.06 3.75 -2.74
CA ILE A 223 -6.81 4.37 -1.63
C ILE A 223 -6.16 3.92 -0.34
N THR A 224 -5.53 4.84 0.37
CA THR A 224 -4.99 4.58 1.72
C THR A 224 -6.05 4.88 2.75
N LEU A 225 -6.16 4.04 3.78
CA LEU A 225 -7.13 4.18 4.86
C LEU A 225 -6.41 4.39 6.20
N ASN A 226 -6.95 5.29 7.01
CA ASN A 226 -6.68 5.37 8.43
C ASN A 226 -7.51 4.27 9.12
N THR A 227 -6.87 3.16 9.42
CA THR A 227 -7.52 1.99 10.04
C THR A 227 -7.43 2.01 11.56
N LEU A 228 -6.58 2.88 12.13
CA LEU A 228 -6.35 3.00 13.56
C LEU A 228 -7.64 3.29 14.36
N PRO A 229 -8.49 4.27 13.99
CA PRO A 229 -9.75 4.55 14.68
C PRO A 229 -10.77 3.40 14.67
N TYR A 230 -10.54 2.36 13.86
CA TYR A 230 -11.42 1.19 13.77
C TYR A 230 -10.89 -0.01 14.55
N SER A 231 -9.72 0.12 15.17
CA SER A 231 -9.16 -0.90 16.04
C SER A 231 -9.98 -1.06 17.32
N PRO A 232 -10.22 -2.30 17.79
CA PRO A 232 -10.83 -2.52 19.11
C PRO A 232 -9.93 -2.06 20.27
N ASN A 233 -8.63 -1.85 20.02
CA ASN A 233 -7.67 -1.35 21.00
C ASN A 233 -7.51 0.17 20.96
N HIS A 234 -8.20 0.86 20.05
CA HIS A 234 -8.06 2.29 19.88
C HIS A 234 -8.43 3.07 21.14
N LEU A 235 -7.59 4.04 21.50
CA LEU A 235 -7.81 4.95 22.62
C LEU A 235 -7.90 6.40 22.12
N PRO A 236 -8.94 7.16 22.50
CA PRO A 236 -10.14 6.73 23.25
C PRO A 236 -11.01 5.76 22.44
N ASP A 237 -11.83 4.95 23.12
CA ASP A 237 -12.73 3.99 22.47
C ASP A 237 -13.68 4.67 21.46
N THR A 238 -13.56 4.27 20.20
CA THR A 238 -14.31 4.76 19.04
C THR A 238 -15.43 3.82 18.61
N SER A 239 -15.69 2.71 19.33
CA SER A 239 -16.69 1.69 18.96
C SER A 239 -18.13 2.23 18.82
N ASN A 240 -18.43 3.36 19.47
CA ASN A 240 -19.72 4.05 19.37
C ASN A 240 -19.75 5.17 18.32
N MET A 241 -18.63 5.46 17.66
CA MET A 241 -18.56 6.41 16.55
C MET A 241 -18.89 5.67 15.26
N SER A 242 -19.89 6.16 14.51
CA SER A 242 -20.34 5.48 13.29
C SER A 242 -19.34 5.59 12.14
N ASP A 243 -18.64 6.71 12.04
CA ASP A 243 -17.71 6.98 10.94
C ASP A 243 -16.59 7.97 11.37
N PRO A 244 -15.58 7.50 12.12
CA PRO A 244 -14.40 8.31 12.45
C PRO A 244 -13.81 8.99 11.21
N PHE A 245 -13.52 10.29 11.33
CA PHE A 245 -13.01 11.14 10.24
C PHE A 245 -13.86 11.17 8.96
N GLU A 246 -15.11 10.71 8.97
CA GLU A 246 -15.97 10.61 7.77
C GLU A 246 -15.39 9.69 6.66
N GLN A 247 -14.53 8.75 7.04
CA GLN A 247 -13.79 7.91 6.08
C GLN A 247 -14.69 6.98 5.28
N PHE A 248 -15.74 6.40 5.86
CA PHE A 248 -16.65 5.51 5.12
C PHE A 248 -17.54 6.28 4.16
N ALA A 249 -18.03 7.45 4.56
CA ALA A 249 -18.77 8.34 3.66
C ALA A 249 -17.89 8.72 2.45
N TRP A 250 -16.65 9.12 2.70
CA TRP A 250 -15.67 9.43 1.66
C TRP A 250 -15.33 8.20 0.79
N LEU A 251 -15.03 7.05 1.39
CA LEU A 251 -14.67 5.83 0.68
C LEU A 251 -15.81 5.37 -0.25
N ASN A 252 -17.06 5.42 0.23
CA ASN A 252 -18.22 5.05 -0.58
C ASN A 252 -18.43 6.00 -1.78
N ALA A 253 -18.23 7.31 -1.58
CA ALA A 253 -18.27 8.28 -2.66
C ALA A 253 -17.15 8.02 -3.69
N SER A 254 -15.91 7.82 -3.21
CA SER A 254 -14.74 7.51 -4.02
C SER A 254 -14.95 6.25 -4.86
N LEU A 255 -15.36 5.13 -4.25
CA LEU A 255 -15.61 3.87 -4.95
C LEU A 255 -16.77 3.97 -5.96
N SER A 256 -17.81 4.76 -5.64
CA SER A 256 -18.91 5.01 -6.58
C SER A 256 -18.44 5.75 -7.82
N GLU A 257 -17.59 6.76 -7.65
CA GLU A 257 -16.99 7.50 -8.76
C GLU A 257 -16.07 6.63 -9.62
N LEU A 258 -15.21 5.82 -9.00
CA LEU A 258 -14.35 4.89 -9.73
C LEU A 258 -15.16 3.87 -10.54
N ARG A 259 -16.25 3.36 -9.95
CA ARG A 259 -17.17 2.47 -10.66
C ARG A 259 -17.83 3.15 -11.86
N ASN A 260 -18.27 4.40 -11.71
CA ASN A 260 -18.92 5.16 -12.79
C ASN A 260 -17.96 5.52 -13.93
N THR A 261 -16.67 5.70 -13.60
CA THR A 261 -15.62 6.05 -14.56
C THR A 261 -14.85 4.84 -15.10
N GLY A 262 -15.21 3.61 -14.68
CA GLY A 262 -14.57 2.38 -15.14
C GLY A 262 -13.16 2.16 -14.60
N LYS A 263 -12.79 2.83 -13.50
CA LYS A 263 -11.49 2.72 -12.84
C LYS A 263 -11.47 1.66 -11.75
N LEU A 264 -10.28 1.19 -11.42
CA LEU A 264 -10.00 0.23 -10.37
C LEU A 264 -9.45 0.93 -9.12
N ALA A 265 -9.72 0.32 -7.96
CA ALA A 265 -9.19 0.75 -6.68
C ALA A 265 -8.24 -0.33 -6.11
N TYR A 266 -7.07 0.08 -5.64
CA TYR A 266 -6.23 -0.72 -4.77
C TYR A 266 -6.28 -0.12 -3.36
N ILE A 267 -6.99 -0.80 -2.46
CA ILE A 267 -7.25 -0.29 -1.10
C ILE A 267 -6.21 -0.86 -0.15
N VAL A 268 -5.59 0.02 0.63
CA VAL A 268 -4.52 -0.32 1.56
C VAL A 268 -4.76 0.37 2.92
N GLY A 269 -4.29 -0.25 3.98
CA GLY A 269 -4.33 0.27 5.35
C GLY A 269 -3.52 -0.65 6.26
N HIS A 270 -3.17 -0.16 7.45
CA HIS A 270 -2.34 -0.89 8.40
C HIS A 270 -3.07 -2.07 9.05
N ILE A 271 -4.10 -1.78 9.84
CA ILE A 271 -4.82 -2.76 10.64
C ILE A 271 -5.82 -3.50 9.73
N PRO A 272 -5.69 -4.83 9.56
CA PRO A 272 -6.55 -5.58 8.65
C PRO A 272 -8.01 -5.62 9.13
N THR A 273 -8.94 -5.61 8.17
CA THR A 273 -10.40 -5.57 8.43
C THR A 273 -10.99 -6.87 8.98
N ILE A 274 -10.22 -7.95 9.01
CA ILE A 274 -10.67 -9.26 9.46
C ILE A 274 -10.21 -9.46 10.90
N PHE A 275 -11.14 -9.76 11.81
CA PHE A 275 -10.80 -10.34 13.11
C PHE A 275 -10.13 -11.71 12.88
N VAL A 276 -8.79 -11.76 12.86
CA VAL A 276 -8.06 -13.02 12.80
C VAL A 276 -7.48 -13.32 14.19
N SER A 277 -8.13 -14.30 14.84
CA SER A 277 -7.75 -15.07 16.02
C SER A 277 -6.42 -14.72 16.73
N TYR A 278 -6.52 -13.97 17.82
CA TYR A 278 -5.56 -14.10 18.92
C TYR A 278 -5.84 -15.40 19.68
N ARG A 279 -4.89 -16.32 19.69
CA ARG A 279 -4.74 -17.38 20.69
C ARG A 279 -3.30 -17.39 21.17
#